data_AF-A0A8C4ZTC7-F1
#
_entry.id   AF-A0A8C4ZTC7-F1
#
_cell.length_a   1.000
_cell.length_b   1.000
_cell.length_c   1.000
_cell.angle_alpha   90.00
_cell.angle_beta   90.00
_cell.angle_gamma   90.00
#
_symmetry.space_group_name_H-M   'P 1'
#
loop_
_entity.id
_entity.type
_entity.pdbx_description
1 polymer ?
#
loop_
_entity_poly.entity_id
_entity_poly.type
_entity_poly.pdbx_seq_one_letter_code
_entity_poly.pdbx_strand_id
1 'polypeptide(L)'
;LLSVHRQMSIEDFTIYGGAFGNKQDSAFRNLEGALLSSPSPLVLPAVSWPASNAVIGALQDQLETSPLYMDAETLGQLRLNSSSPALLVFRLPYGTGSDLMSAKEILSGNDEVIGQVLSIMKTQSVPYLAIYTALQPSQVRASGHPLSLEVGAGGGRSLLQARASHKEREQERERKRKVKEKAGNTCILLWATGLSVSILRGGRWDDHDLTPSTFGEGVTPKLHGSMCDQTKARLVLNYEDVLGHRNFKLIFAMSQRHYSVSARRWFTMDQVELEYDGTKATFNGSRSIYAPAEYSYRCDAVSSFRWPSLFPRSAKDPANQWRVSFEDFQIQGFNVSGQDFSYASDCAGFFTPGIWMGLMSSLLMVLVLTYGLHMIMQLRTMDRFDDPKGPAISVPLTE
;
A
#
# COMPACT_ATOMS: atom_id res chain seq x y z
N LEU A 1 30.21 4.22 9.37
CA LEU A 1 29.47 5.50 9.26
C LEU A 1 28.00 5.20 9.06
N LEU A 2 27.14 5.64 9.97
CA LEU A 2 25.71 5.40 9.91
C LEU A 2 24.99 6.76 9.87
N SER A 3 24.36 7.07 8.74
CA SER A 3 23.53 8.26 8.60
C SER A 3 22.07 7.85 8.74
N VAL A 4 21.43 8.32 9.81
CA VAL A 4 20.06 7.95 10.18
C VAL A 4 19.14 9.16 9.97
N HIS A 5 18.18 9.00 9.06
CA HIS A 5 17.06 9.91 8.92
C HIS A 5 15.98 9.61 9.96
N ARG A 6 15.31 10.65 10.46
CA ARG A 6 14.15 10.48 11.34
C ARG A 6 12.96 9.89 10.59
N GLN A 7 12.67 10.42 9.40
CA GLN A 7 11.56 10.01 8.55
C GLN A 7 11.98 9.97 7.07
N MET A 8 11.70 8.87 6.37
CA MET A 8 11.94 8.75 4.92
C MET A 8 11.17 7.56 4.32
N SER A 9 10.56 7.74 3.13
CA SER A 9 9.90 6.68 2.35
C SER A 9 10.61 6.45 1.01
N ILE A 10 10.42 5.25 0.42
CA ILE A 10 10.85 4.98 -0.95
C ILE A 10 10.18 5.91 -1.97
N GLU A 11 8.98 6.39 -1.65
CA GLU A 11 8.24 7.36 -2.46
C GLU A 11 8.94 8.72 -2.51
N ASP A 12 9.71 9.10 -1.48
CA ASP A 12 10.43 10.37 -1.50
C ASP A 12 11.59 10.34 -2.50
N PHE A 13 12.22 9.17 -2.69
CA PHE A 13 13.24 8.99 -3.72
C PHE A 13 12.65 9.06 -5.14
N THR A 14 11.44 8.54 -5.35
CA THR A 14 10.81 8.62 -6.68
C THR A 14 10.33 10.03 -6.99
N ILE A 15 9.81 10.75 -5.99
CA ILE A 15 9.31 12.13 -6.14
C ILE A 15 10.47 13.13 -6.29
N TYR A 16 11.47 13.07 -5.41
CA TYR A 16 12.54 14.08 -5.33
C TYR A 16 13.88 13.65 -5.93
N GLY A 17 14.02 12.40 -6.38
CA GLY A 17 15.25 11.84 -6.95
C GLY A 17 15.40 11.97 -8.47
N GLY A 18 14.56 12.77 -9.14
CA GLY A 18 14.74 13.03 -10.57
C GLY A 18 14.25 11.93 -11.52
N ALA A 19 13.49 10.95 -11.04
CA ALA A 19 13.03 9.79 -11.81
C ALA A 19 12.12 10.16 -13.01
N PHE A 20 11.50 11.35 -12.99
CA PHE A 20 10.59 11.84 -14.02
C PHE A 20 11.27 12.77 -15.05
N GLY A 21 12.60 12.68 -15.21
CA GLY A 21 13.35 13.47 -16.19
C GLY A 21 13.82 14.85 -15.67
N ASN A 22 13.56 15.15 -14.40
CA ASN A 22 13.97 16.37 -13.70
C ASN A 22 15.27 16.17 -12.91
N LYS A 23 16.31 15.55 -13.51
CA LYS A 23 17.59 15.26 -12.83
C LYS A 23 18.31 16.51 -12.29
N GLN A 24 18.17 17.63 -13.01
CA GLN A 24 18.71 18.94 -12.57
C GLN A 24 18.04 19.45 -11.27
N ASP A 25 16.92 18.87 -10.87
CA ASP A 25 16.15 19.25 -9.67
C ASP A 25 16.21 18.20 -8.55
N SER A 26 17.10 17.21 -8.67
CA SER A 26 17.26 16.13 -7.68
C SER A 26 17.73 16.66 -6.33
N ALA A 27 17.08 16.24 -5.25
CA ALA A 27 17.45 16.55 -3.87
C ALA A 27 18.59 15.67 -3.33
N PHE A 28 19.00 14.61 -4.06
CA PHE A 28 19.90 13.56 -3.57
C PHE A 28 21.19 13.42 -4.39
N ARG A 29 21.78 14.55 -4.81
CA ARG A 29 22.93 14.55 -5.75
C ARG A 29 24.19 13.95 -5.14
N ASN A 30 24.50 14.27 -3.89
CA ASN A 30 25.68 13.77 -3.20
C ASN A 30 25.54 12.29 -2.87
N LEU A 31 24.34 11.86 -2.47
CA LEU A 31 24.03 10.45 -2.22
C LEU A 31 24.12 9.61 -3.51
N GLU A 32 23.57 10.09 -4.63
CA GLU A 32 23.70 9.43 -5.94
C GLU A 32 25.18 9.33 -6.36
N GLY A 33 25.94 10.41 -6.21
CA GLY A 33 27.38 10.42 -6.46
C GLY A 33 28.15 9.44 -5.58
N ALA A 34 27.78 9.31 -4.30
CA ALA A 34 28.39 8.37 -3.36
C ALA A 34 28.11 6.91 -3.72
N LEU A 35 26.89 6.59 -4.18
CA LEU A 35 26.52 5.26 -4.63
C LEU A 35 27.24 4.88 -5.94
N LEU A 36 27.36 5.82 -6.89
CA LEU A 36 28.06 5.60 -8.15
C LEU A 36 29.57 5.47 -8.00
N SER A 37 30.16 6.15 -7.01
CA SER A 37 31.60 6.08 -6.72
C SER A 37 31.98 4.94 -5.78
N SER A 38 31.01 4.24 -5.20
CA SER A 38 31.26 3.12 -4.29
C SER A 38 31.69 1.86 -5.06
N PRO A 39 32.74 1.15 -4.61
CA PRO A 39 33.17 -0.11 -5.23
C PRO A 39 32.16 -1.26 -5.04
N SER A 40 31.25 -1.15 -4.05
CA SER A 40 30.26 -2.19 -3.74
C SER A 40 28.95 -1.57 -3.23
N PRO A 41 28.09 -1.05 -4.13
CA PRO A 41 26.78 -0.55 -3.74
C PRO A 41 25.83 -1.74 -3.43
N LEU A 42 25.19 -1.71 -2.27
CA LEU A 42 24.17 -2.67 -1.87
C LEU A 42 22.91 -1.91 -1.45
N VAL A 43 21.78 -2.23 -2.09
CA VAL A 43 20.46 -1.69 -1.72
C VAL A 43 19.64 -2.84 -1.15
N LEU A 44 19.24 -2.70 0.11
CA LEU A 44 18.39 -3.67 0.79
C LEU A 44 16.92 -3.27 0.66
N PRO A 45 15.98 -4.24 0.60
CA PRO A 45 14.57 -3.94 0.59
C PRO A 45 14.15 -3.24 1.90
N ALA A 46 13.13 -2.39 1.82
CA ALA A 46 12.57 -1.72 2.99
C ALA A 46 12.03 -2.75 3.99
N VAL A 47 12.46 -2.64 5.25
CA VAL A 47 12.03 -3.48 6.37
C VAL A 47 10.98 -2.77 7.23
N SER A 48 10.27 -3.52 8.07
CA SER A 48 9.25 -2.94 8.96
C SER A 48 9.85 -1.90 9.91
N TRP A 49 9.22 -0.73 10.01
CA TRP A 49 9.72 0.39 10.81
C TRP A 49 9.88 0.10 12.32
N PRO A 50 9.12 -0.80 12.98
CA PRO A 50 9.39 -1.11 14.39
C PRO A 50 10.77 -1.76 14.60
N ALA A 51 11.31 -2.43 13.58
CA ALA A 51 12.62 -3.09 13.62
C ALA A 51 13.79 -2.12 13.32
N SER A 52 13.53 -0.93 12.78
CA SER A 52 14.58 0.05 12.41
C SER A 52 15.36 0.55 13.65
N ASN A 53 14.69 0.65 14.80
CA ASN A 53 15.29 1.07 16.07
C ASN A 53 16.34 0.07 16.58
N ALA A 54 16.25 -1.21 16.19
CA ALA A 54 17.18 -2.25 16.63
C ALA A 54 18.52 -2.24 15.84
N VAL A 55 18.61 -1.52 14.72
CA VAL A 55 19.78 -1.53 13.82
C VAL A 55 21.04 -1.00 14.52
N ILE A 56 20.91 0.06 15.32
CA ILE A 56 22.05 0.64 16.04
C ILE A 56 22.57 -0.34 17.09
N GLY A 57 21.67 -1.00 17.83
CA GLY A 57 22.03 -2.03 18.82
C GLY A 57 22.69 -3.25 18.18
N ALA A 58 22.14 -3.75 17.07
CA ALA A 58 22.72 -4.87 16.35
C ALA A 58 24.12 -4.57 15.80
N LEU A 59 24.38 -3.33 15.34
CA LEU A 59 25.71 -2.91 14.90
C LEU A 59 26.68 -2.74 16.07
N GLN A 60 26.21 -2.25 17.22
CA GLN A 60 27.00 -2.17 18.44
C GLN A 60 27.44 -3.56 18.92
N ASP A 61 26.55 -4.55 18.91
CA ASP A 61 26.84 -5.92 19.32
C ASP A 61 27.84 -6.61 18.37
N GLN A 62 27.76 -6.33 17.07
CA GLN A 62 28.66 -6.91 16.07
C GLN A 62 30.05 -6.25 16.02
N LEU A 63 30.12 -4.95 16.29
CA LEU A 63 31.37 -4.18 16.23
C LEU A 63 32.06 -4.04 17.58
N GLU A 64 31.45 -4.55 18.66
CA GLU A 64 31.92 -4.44 20.06
C GLU A 64 32.33 -3.01 20.47
N THR A 65 31.71 -2.00 19.86
CA THR A 65 32.09 -0.58 20.01
C THR A 65 30.89 0.29 20.29
N SER A 66 31.03 1.24 21.22
CA SER A 66 29.96 2.17 21.58
C SER A 66 29.68 3.17 20.44
N PRO A 67 28.40 3.42 20.09
CA PRO A 67 28.04 4.39 19.08
C PRO A 67 28.41 5.81 19.53
N LEU A 68 29.12 6.54 18.68
CA LEU A 68 29.43 7.96 18.87
C LEU A 68 28.45 8.80 18.05
N TYR A 69 27.53 9.46 18.75
CA TYR A 69 26.58 10.40 18.15
C TYR A 69 27.28 11.74 17.91
N MET A 70 27.21 12.24 16.68
CA MET A 70 27.92 13.45 16.29
C MET A 70 27.23 14.20 15.16
N ASP A 71 27.50 15.49 15.10
CA ASP A 71 27.07 16.40 14.03
C ASP A 71 28.22 16.58 13.02
N ALA A 72 27.88 16.92 11.77
CA ALA A 72 28.86 17.03 10.68
C ALA A 72 29.99 18.03 10.98
N GLU A 73 29.69 19.12 11.70
CA GLU A 73 30.67 20.13 12.08
C GLU A 73 31.73 19.60 13.07
N THR A 74 31.33 18.68 13.95
CA THR A 74 32.23 18.10 14.98
C THR A 74 33.15 17.01 14.43
N LEU A 75 32.81 16.41 13.29
CA LEU A 75 33.61 15.36 12.64
C LEU A 75 34.98 15.88 12.18
N GLY A 76 35.05 17.13 11.71
CA GLY A 76 36.30 17.73 11.24
C GLY A 76 37.37 17.89 12.33
N GLN A 77 36.96 17.90 13.60
CA GLN A 77 37.84 18.04 14.76
C GLN A 77 38.33 16.68 15.28
N LEU A 78 37.69 15.57 14.86
CA LEU A 78 38.00 14.23 15.31
C LEU A 78 39.06 13.60 14.39
N ARG A 79 40.17 13.14 14.96
CA ARG A 79 41.17 12.32 14.26
C ARG A 79 40.81 10.85 14.43
N LEU A 80 40.24 10.25 13.39
CA LEU A 80 39.92 8.83 13.37
C LEU A 80 41.20 8.01 13.20
N ASN A 81 41.39 7.02 14.07
CA ASN A 81 42.50 6.06 13.96
C ASN A 81 42.09 4.89 13.06
N SER A 82 42.96 4.46 12.15
CA SER A 82 42.70 3.37 11.20
C SER A 82 42.77 1.96 11.83
N SER A 83 43.24 1.85 13.07
CA SER A 83 43.53 0.56 13.71
C SER A 83 42.40 -0.01 14.59
N SER A 84 41.34 0.76 14.88
CA SER A 84 40.17 0.29 15.65
C SER A 84 38.87 0.69 14.94
N PRO A 85 37.85 -0.21 14.87
CA PRO A 85 36.56 0.14 14.31
C PRO A 85 35.87 1.23 15.15
N ALA A 86 35.21 2.17 14.49
CA ALA A 86 34.45 3.23 15.15
C ALA A 86 33.05 3.34 14.55
N LEU A 87 32.03 3.28 15.40
CA LEU A 87 30.62 3.44 14.99
C LEU A 87 30.21 4.91 15.13
N LEU A 88 30.18 5.63 14.03
CA LEU A 88 29.75 7.04 13.96
C LEU A 88 28.28 7.12 13.54
N VAL A 89 27.43 7.80 14.32
CA VAL A 89 26.00 7.94 14.05
C VAL A 89 25.62 9.41 13.86
N PHE A 90 25.17 9.76 12.65
CA PHE A 90 24.68 11.09 12.29
C PHE A 90 23.16 11.09 12.25
N ARG A 91 22.52 11.95 13.05
CA ARG A 91 21.06 12.13 13.02
C ARG A 91 20.71 13.30 12.12
N LEU A 92 20.04 12.99 11.02
CA LEU A 92 19.64 14.00 10.05
C LEU A 92 18.24 14.54 10.42
N PRO A 93 18.06 15.87 10.52
CA PRO A 93 16.79 16.46 10.93
C PRO A 93 15.69 16.24 9.88
N TYR A 94 14.43 16.32 10.33
CA TYR A 94 13.25 16.36 9.47
C TYR A 94 12.33 17.48 9.97
N GLY A 95 11.81 18.29 9.05
CA GLY A 95 10.84 19.34 9.35
C GLY A 95 9.42 18.80 9.33
N THR A 96 8.67 19.05 10.40
CA THR A 96 7.24 18.75 10.52
C THR A 96 6.41 19.78 9.75
N GLY A 97 6.63 19.89 8.43
CA GLY A 97 5.93 20.82 7.55
C GLY A 97 5.00 20.10 6.58
N SER A 98 3.74 20.53 6.49
CA SER A 98 2.73 19.99 5.57
C SER A 98 2.89 20.45 4.12
N ASP A 99 3.94 21.21 3.79
CA ASP A 99 4.17 21.78 2.46
C ASP A 99 5.21 20.97 1.68
N LEU A 100 4.83 20.50 0.49
CA LEU A 100 5.71 19.76 -0.45
C LEU A 100 7.01 20.52 -0.79
N MET A 101 6.97 21.85 -0.78
CA MET A 101 8.14 22.69 -1.05
C MET A 101 9.16 22.64 0.11
N SER A 102 8.70 22.50 1.35
CA SER A 102 9.58 22.40 2.53
C SER A 102 10.31 21.06 2.60
N ALA A 103 9.68 19.96 2.19
CA ALA A 103 10.27 18.63 2.24
C ALA A 103 11.47 18.49 1.29
N LYS A 104 11.38 19.03 0.07
CA LYS A 104 12.50 19.04 -0.89
C LYS A 104 13.70 19.80 -0.33
N GLU A 105 13.48 20.98 0.25
CA GLU A 105 14.54 21.82 0.83
C GLU A 105 15.26 21.13 2.00
N ILE A 106 14.51 20.46 2.86
CA ILE A 106 15.06 19.68 3.99
C ILE A 106 15.88 18.50 3.48
N LEU A 107 15.37 17.75 2.50
CA LEU A 107 16.08 16.62 1.91
C LEU A 107 17.36 17.06 1.19
N SER A 108 17.32 18.19 0.48
CA SER A 108 18.54 18.76 -0.12
C SER A 108 19.56 19.21 0.93
N GLY A 109 19.11 19.83 2.03
CA GLY A 109 19.99 20.18 3.14
C GLY A 109 20.63 18.94 3.79
N ASN A 110 19.87 17.85 3.95
CA ASN A 110 20.41 16.59 4.45
C ASN A 110 21.42 15.96 3.48
N ASP A 111 21.19 16.05 2.17
CA ASP A 111 22.14 15.61 1.15
C ASP A 111 23.44 16.43 1.15
N GLU A 112 23.35 17.74 1.40
CA GLU A 112 24.53 18.60 1.60
C GLU A 112 25.35 18.17 2.82
N VAL A 113 24.69 17.87 3.94
CA VAL A 113 25.35 17.37 5.16
C VAL A 113 26.05 16.02 4.88
N ILE A 114 25.42 15.12 4.14
CA ILE A 114 26.03 13.85 3.72
C ILE A 114 27.26 14.12 2.85
N GLY A 115 27.16 15.04 1.90
CA GLY A 115 28.28 15.47 1.06
C GLY A 115 29.47 15.98 1.88
N GLN A 116 29.22 16.83 2.88
CA GLN A 116 30.25 17.32 3.79
C GLN A 116 30.91 16.19 4.57
N VAL A 117 30.14 15.29 5.17
CA VAL A 117 30.66 14.14 5.94
C VAL A 117 31.53 13.24 5.05
N LEU A 118 31.07 12.92 3.84
CA LEU A 118 31.84 12.11 2.89
C LEU A 118 33.13 12.81 2.45
N SER A 119 33.10 14.13 2.25
CA SER A 119 34.29 14.90 1.91
C SER A 119 35.34 14.85 3.02
N ILE A 120 34.94 14.98 4.29
CA ILE A 120 35.84 14.90 5.45
C ILE A 120 36.45 13.51 5.53
N MET A 121 35.63 12.45 5.40
CA MET A 121 36.12 11.06 5.41
C MET A 121 37.13 10.80 4.29
N LYS A 122 36.90 11.36 3.10
CA LYS A 122 37.84 11.27 1.96
C LYS A 122 39.17 11.96 2.26
N THR A 123 39.15 13.14 2.90
CA THR A 123 40.38 13.84 3.29
C THR A 123 41.18 13.12 4.37
N GLN A 124 40.50 12.40 5.28
CA GLN A 124 41.16 11.64 6.34
C GLN A 124 41.72 10.29 5.86
N SER A 125 41.43 9.86 4.62
CA SER A 125 41.92 8.61 4.02
C SER A 125 41.60 7.33 4.82
N VAL A 126 40.53 7.35 5.62
CA VAL A 126 40.10 6.20 6.43
C VAL A 126 39.13 5.33 5.63
N PRO A 127 39.31 4.00 5.55
CA PRO A 127 38.33 3.13 4.92
C PRO A 127 37.04 3.13 5.76
N TYR A 128 35.89 3.33 5.11
CA TYR A 128 34.61 3.38 5.80
C TYR A 128 33.53 2.58 5.08
N LEU A 129 32.65 1.99 5.88
CA LEU A 129 31.34 1.49 5.43
C LEU A 129 30.30 2.56 5.77
N ALA A 130 29.54 3.01 4.77
CA ALA A 130 28.43 3.94 4.96
C ALA A 130 27.09 3.19 4.87
N ILE A 131 26.26 3.34 5.90
CA ILE A 131 24.89 2.83 5.92
C ILE A 131 23.96 4.03 6.00
N TYR A 132 23.01 4.10 5.07
CA TYR A 132 21.98 5.13 5.03
C TYR A 132 20.63 4.49 5.31
N THR A 133 19.94 4.94 6.36
CA THR A 133 18.66 4.35 6.80
C THR A 133 17.75 5.39 7.46
N ALA A 134 16.48 5.05 7.66
CA ALA A 134 15.49 5.89 8.32
C ALA A 134 14.76 5.14 9.43
N LEU A 135 14.39 5.86 10.52
CA LEU A 135 13.70 5.28 11.66
C LEU A 135 12.20 5.04 11.38
N GLN A 136 11.58 5.92 10.60
CA GLN A 136 10.15 5.88 10.32
C GLN A 136 9.88 6.24 8.84
N PRO A 137 8.79 5.75 8.21
CA PRO A 137 8.36 6.27 6.92
C PRO A 137 7.86 7.73 7.03
N SER A 138 8.13 8.55 6.00
CA SER A 138 7.64 9.94 5.89
C SER A 138 6.12 10.02 5.74
N GLN A 139 5.52 8.99 5.15
CA GLN A 139 4.08 8.78 5.13
C GLN A 139 3.73 7.58 6.00
N VAL A 140 3.24 7.86 7.21
CA VAL A 140 2.58 6.82 8.01
C VAL A 140 1.23 6.57 7.34
N ARG A 141 1.03 5.37 6.77
CA ARG A 141 -0.32 4.82 6.58
C ARG A 141 -0.97 4.89 7.95
N ALA A 142 -1.84 5.87 8.16
CA ALA A 142 -2.64 5.99 9.36
C ALA A 142 -3.76 4.93 9.28
N SER A 143 -3.36 3.69 9.44
CA SER A 143 -4.15 2.61 10.01
C SER A 143 -3.25 2.01 11.08
N GLY A 144 -3.65 2.17 12.33
CA GLY A 144 -2.89 1.73 13.48
C GLY A 144 -2.89 0.21 13.57
N HIS A 145 -1.99 -0.45 12.86
CA HIS A 145 -1.41 -1.72 13.28
C HIS A 145 -0.11 -2.00 12.51
N PRO A 146 0.92 -2.56 13.17
CA PRO A 146 2.09 -3.04 12.47
C PRO A 146 1.61 -4.06 11.43
N LEU A 147 1.99 -3.84 10.17
CA LEU A 147 2.03 -4.90 9.17
C LEU A 147 3.03 -5.94 9.70
N SER A 148 2.53 -6.79 10.59
CA SER A 148 3.15 -8.07 10.87
C SER A 148 3.06 -8.79 9.54
N LEU A 149 4.23 -9.06 8.98
CA LEU A 149 4.40 -10.01 7.89
C LEU A 149 4.14 -11.42 8.46
N GLU A 150 2.97 -11.65 9.06
CA GLU A 150 2.45 -12.99 9.21
C GLU A 150 2.02 -13.41 7.80
N VAL A 151 2.86 -14.25 7.20
CA VAL A 151 2.58 -15.02 5.98
C VAL A 151 1.51 -16.10 6.29
N GLY A 152 0.49 -15.74 7.05
CA GLY A 152 -0.54 -16.63 7.56
C GLY A 152 -1.83 -15.86 7.77
N ALA A 153 -2.82 -16.14 6.92
CA ALA A 153 -4.24 -15.85 7.13
C ALA A 153 -4.66 -14.37 7.16
N GLY A 154 -4.84 -13.79 5.97
CA GLY A 154 -5.87 -12.77 5.76
C GLY A 154 -5.43 -11.61 4.87
N GLY A 155 -6.06 -11.47 3.70
CA GLY A 155 -5.96 -10.24 2.90
C GLY A 155 -5.60 -10.50 1.44
N GLY A 156 -6.58 -10.97 0.68
CA GLY A 156 -6.47 -11.17 -0.77
C GLY A 156 -6.59 -12.62 -1.20
N ARG A 157 -7.19 -12.85 -2.37
CA ARG A 157 -7.27 -14.17 -3.00
C ARG A 157 -5.85 -14.64 -3.31
N SER A 158 -5.30 -15.54 -2.50
CA SER A 158 -4.09 -16.28 -2.88
C SER A 158 -4.49 -17.40 -3.83
N LEU A 159 -4.03 -17.33 -5.08
CA LEU A 159 -3.96 -18.53 -5.92
C LEU A 159 -3.14 -19.56 -5.13
N LEU A 160 -3.74 -20.70 -4.77
CA LEU A 160 -3.23 -21.74 -3.85
C LEU A 160 -3.60 -21.61 -2.36
N GLN A 161 -4.64 -20.86 -1.98
CA GLN A 161 -5.09 -20.86 -0.59
C GLN A 161 -5.60 -22.26 -0.17
N ALA A 162 -4.84 -22.92 0.71
CA ALA A 162 -5.24 -24.16 1.35
C ALA A 162 -6.51 -23.92 2.19
N ARG A 163 -7.38 -24.94 2.24
CA ARG A 163 -8.63 -24.88 3.01
C ARG A 163 -8.25 -24.79 4.50
N ALA A 164 -8.43 -23.61 5.11
CA ALA A 164 -8.22 -23.42 6.55
C ALA A 164 -8.95 -24.50 7.36
N SER A 165 -8.31 -24.96 8.43
CA SER A 165 -8.83 -26.05 9.27
C SER A 165 -10.15 -25.65 9.92
N HIS A 166 -11.00 -26.64 10.27
CA HIS A 166 -12.31 -26.36 10.86
C HIS A 166 -12.23 -25.54 12.15
N LYS A 167 -11.16 -25.75 12.95
CA LYS A 167 -10.90 -25.03 14.21
C LYS A 167 -10.54 -23.56 13.99
N GLU A 168 -9.71 -23.25 12.99
CA GLU A 168 -9.36 -21.85 12.67
C GLU A 168 -10.59 -21.07 12.20
N ARG A 169 -11.45 -21.71 11.41
CA ARG A 169 -12.74 -21.14 11.02
C ARG A 169 -13.62 -20.88 12.23
N GLU A 170 -13.64 -21.77 13.23
CA GLU A 170 -14.41 -21.60 14.46
C GLU A 170 -13.89 -20.47 15.36
N GLN A 171 -12.57 -20.31 15.49
CA GLN A 171 -11.99 -19.20 16.23
C GLN A 171 -12.21 -17.85 15.52
N GLU A 172 -12.13 -17.82 14.19
CA GLU A 172 -12.46 -16.62 13.41
C GLU A 172 -13.97 -16.31 13.50
N ARG A 173 -14.84 -17.33 13.61
CA ARG A 173 -16.29 -17.18 13.85
C ARG A 173 -16.60 -16.52 15.18
N GLU A 174 -15.90 -16.88 16.26
CA GLU A 174 -16.13 -16.27 17.59
C GLU A 174 -15.66 -14.81 17.65
N ARG A 175 -14.61 -14.47 16.90
CA ARG A 175 -14.08 -13.10 16.83
C ARG A 175 -14.95 -12.14 16.01
N LYS A 176 -15.60 -12.61 14.94
CA LYS A 176 -16.41 -11.78 14.03
C LYS A 176 -17.86 -11.63 14.51
N ARG A 177 -18.12 -10.68 15.41
CA ARG A 177 -19.48 -10.32 15.88
C ARG A 177 -20.26 -9.49 14.86
N LYS A 178 -21.03 -10.18 14.02
CA LYS A 178 -21.79 -9.59 12.91
C LYS A 178 -23.00 -8.80 13.39
N VAL A 179 -23.27 -7.67 12.75
CA VAL A 179 -24.56 -6.98 12.86
C VAL A 179 -25.61 -7.81 12.12
N LYS A 180 -26.67 -8.17 12.84
CA LYS A 180 -27.79 -8.99 12.35
C LYS A 180 -29.11 -8.25 12.59
N GLU A 181 -29.97 -8.25 11.58
CA GLU A 181 -31.38 -7.87 11.74
C GLU A 181 -32.13 -8.99 12.50
N LYS A 182 -32.80 -8.68 13.62
CA LYS A 182 -33.77 -9.57 14.32
C LYS A 182 -35.16 -9.36 13.69
N ALA A 183 -36.06 -10.32 13.49
CA ALA A 183 -36.11 -11.77 13.69
C ALA A 183 -37.01 -12.37 12.58
N GLY A 184 -36.66 -13.54 12.05
CA GLY A 184 -37.47 -14.29 11.08
C GLY A 184 -36.63 -14.85 9.93
N ASN A 185 -35.93 -13.97 9.21
CA ASN A 185 -34.94 -14.31 8.18
C ASN A 185 -33.84 -13.25 8.22
N THR A 186 -32.63 -13.61 8.64
CA THR A 186 -31.46 -12.71 8.57
C THR A 186 -31.21 -12.38 7.10
N CYS A 187 -31.50 -11.14 6.70
CA CYS A 187 -31.42 -10.75 5.28
C CYS A 187 -30.15 -9.96 4.95
N ILE A 188 -29.59 -9.28 5.96
CA ILE A 188 -28.37 -8.47 5.83
C ILE A 188 -27.40 -8.86 6.93
N LEU A 189 -26.14 -9.04 6.56
CA LEU A 189 -25.01 -9.21 7.47
C LEU A 189 -23.96 -8.15 7.18
N LEU A 190 -23.44 -7.54 8.25
CA LEU A 190 -22.38 -6.54 8.18
C LEU A 190 -21.32 -6.82 9.24
N TRP A 191 -20.05 -6.66 8.86
CA TRP A 191 -18.87 -6.74 9.73
C TRP A 191 -17.82 -5.74 9.26
N ALA A 192 -17.10 -5.14 10.21
CA ALA A 192 -15.89 -4.36 9.99
C ALA A 192 -15.03 -4.43 11.25
N THR A 193 -13.71 -4.37 11.12
CA THR A 193 -12.80 -4.25 12.28
C THR A 193 -12.75 -2.82 12.81
N GLY A 194 -12.88 -1.85 11.92
CA GLY A 194 -12.89 -0.43 12.25
C GLY A 194 -14.00 0.29 11.51
N LEU A 195 -14.72 1.16 12.19
CA LEU A 195 -15.70 2.08 11.64
C LEU A 195 -15.47 3.47 12.25
N SER A 196 -14.87 4.36 11.48
CA SER A 196 -14.68 5.75 11.88
C SER A 196 -15.41 6.71 10.95
N VAL A 197 -15.90 7.79 11.56
CA VAL A 197 -16.55 8.88 10.87
C VAL A 197 -15.92 10.18 11.36
N SER A 198 -15.54 11.05 10.43
CA SER A 198 -15.03 12.38 10.75
C SER A 198 -15.77 13.49 10.02
N ILE A 199 -15.86 14.64 10.68
CA ILE A 199 -16.48 15.86 10.15
C ILE A 199 -15.47 17.01 10.13
N LEU A 200 -15.53 17.87 9.11
CA LEU A 200 -14.68 19.05 9.02
C LEU A 200 -15.25 20.21 9.85
N ARG A 201 -14.54 20.64 10.90
CA ARG A 201 -14.90 21.79 11.75
C ARG A 201 -13.70 22.71 11.93
N GLY A 202 -13.88 24.00 11.61
CA GLY A 202 -12.83 25.01 11.81
C GLY A 202 -11.49 24.71 11.12
N GLY A 203 -11.51 23.95 10.00
CA GLY A 203 -10.31 23.52 9.28
C GLY A 203 -9.60 22.29 9.84
N ARG A 204 -10.11 21.68 10.92
CA ARG A 204 -9.62 20.41 11.47
C ARG A 204 -10.67 19.30 11.29
N TRP A 205 -10.20 18.07 11.16
CA TRP A 205 -11.06 16.89 11.09
C TRP A 205 -11.25 16.35 12.49
N ASP A 206 -12.49 16.40 12.96
CA ASP A 206 -12.89 15.77 14.22
C ASP A 206 -13.28 14.33 13.90
N ASP A 207 -12.50 13.37 14.41
CA ASP A 207 -12.69 11.94 14.18
C ASP A 207 -13.40 11.27 15.35
N HIS A 208 -14.27 10.31 15.03
CA HIS A 208 -15.03 9.55 16.00
C HIS A 208 -15.16 8.10 15.58
N ASP A 209 -14.75 7.21 16.48
CA ASP A 209 -14.79 5.77 16.27
C ASP A 209 -16.13 5.20 16.75
N LEU A 210 -16.91 4.65 15.83
CA LEU A 210 -18.18 3.99 16.09
C LEU A 210 -18.02 2.48 16.30
N THR A 211 -16.85 1.90 16.03
CA THR A 211 -16.56 0.47 16.22
C THR A 211 -17.07 -0.11 17.54
N PRO A 212 -16.77 0.47 18.72
CA PRO A 212 -17.24 -0.09 19.99
C PRO A 212 -18.77 -0.05 20.12
N SER A 213 -19.44 0.91 19.48
CA SER A 213 -20.91 1.04 19.51
C SER A 213 -21.62 0.11 18.51
N THR A 214 -20.92 -0.39 17.49
CA THR A 214 -21.49 -1.23 16.42
C THR A 214 -21.12 -2.70 16.58
N PHE A 215 -19.84 -2.96 16.85
CA PHE A 215 -19.23 -4.31 16.87
C PHE A 215 -18.67 -4.68 18.25
N GLY A 216 -18.88 -3.82 19.26
CA GLY A 216 -18.37 -4.03 20.61
C GLY A 216 -19.00 -5.22 21.36
N GLU A 217 -18.33 -5.63 22.43
CA GLU A 217 -18.76 -6.78 23.20
C GLU A 217 -20.06 -6.53 23.97
N GLY A 218 -21.10 -7.32 23.69
CA GLY A 218 -22.41 -7.21 24.37
C GLY A 218 -23.32 -6.12 23.82
N VAL A 219 -22.90 -5.41 22.76
CA VAL A 219 -23.68 -4.34 22.14
C VAL A 219 -24.58 -4.88 21.05
N THR A 220 -25.86 -4.51 21.10
CA THR A 220 -26.81 -4.75 20.00
C THR A 220 -27.14 -3.41 19.34
N PRO A 221 -26.71 -3.19 18.07
CA PRO A 221 -26.97 -1.92 17.40
C PRO A 221 -28.48 -1.70 17.20
N LYS A 222 -28.89 -0.43 17.26
CA LYS A 222 -30.31 -0.04 17.07
C LYS A 222 -30.62 -0.01 15.57
N LEU A 223 -31.28 -1.07 15.08
CA LEU A 223 -31.55 -1.28 13.65
C LEU A 223 -32.89 -0.72 13.12
N HIS A 224 -33.53 0.18 13.88
CA HIS A 224 -34.85 0.71 13.52
C HIS A 224 -34.83 1.40 12.14
N GLY A 225 -35.72 0.98 11.24
CA GLY A 225 -35.79 1.48 9.86
C GLY A 225 -35.01 0.64 8.83
N SER A 226 -34.38 -0.46 9.27
CA SER A 226 -33.86 -1.47 8.35
C SER A 226 -35.00 -2.20 7.66
N MET A 227 -34.81 -2.55 6.39
CA MET A 227 -35.80 -3.22 5.57
C MET A 227 -35.07 -4.06 4.54
N CYS A 228 -35.55 -5.28 4.32
CA CYS A 228 -35.02 -6.14 3.27
C CYS A 228 -36.15 -6.71 2.42
N ASP A 229 -36.13 -6.36 1.14
CA ASP A 229 -37.00 -6.87 0.10
C ASP A 229 -36.19 -7.73 -0.88
N GLN A 230 -36.84 -8.42 -1.81
CA GLN A 230 -36.19 -9.30 -2.79
C GLN A 230 -35.22 -8.56 -3.73
N THR A 231 -35.44 -7.25 -3.91
CA THR A 231 -34.68 -6.42 -4.87
C THR A 231 -33.96 -5.25 -4.23
N LYS A 232 -34.42 -4.75 -3.08
CA LYS A 232 -33.84 -3.61 -2.37
C LYS A 232 -33.66 -3.94 -0.89
N ALA A 233 -32.53 -3.57 -0.34
CA ALA A 233 -32.20 -3.74 1.06
C ALA A 233 -31.67 -2.43 1.63
N ARG A 234 -32.12 -2.08 2.82
CA ARG A 234 -31.72 -0.88 3.55
C ARG A 234 -31.32 -1.30 4.96
N LEU A 235 -30.08 -1.08 5.33
CA LEU A 235 -29.59 -1.29 6.70
C LEU A 235 -29.42 0.08 7.37
N VAL A 236 -30.06 0.30 8.51
CA VAL A 236 -30.00 1.56 9.26
C VAL A 236 -29.36 1.29 10.61
N LEU A 237 -28.23 1.94 10.89
CA LEU A 237 -27.57 1.95 12.21
C LEU A 237 -27.87 3.29 12.88
N ASN A 238 -28.61 3.27 13.98
CA ASN A 238 -28.92 4.47 14.74
C ASN A 238 -27.94 4.62 15.92
N TYR A 239 -27.33 5.79 16.02
CA TYR A 239 -26.40 6.19 17.07
C TYR A 239 -26.90 7.45 17.79
N GLU A 240 -26.54 7.56 19.05
CA GLU A 240 -26.83 8.71 19.91
C GLU A 240 -25.53 9.45 20.21
N ASP A 241 -25.59 10.78 20.23
CA ASP A 241 -24.49 11.66 20.63
C ASP A 241 -23.16 11.47 19.88
N VAL A 242 -23.23 11.39 18.54
CA VAL A 242 -22.04 11.26 17.68
C VAL A 242 -21.57 12.65 17.23
N LEU A 243 -20.30 12.98 17.51
CA LEU A 243 -19.68 14.25 17.11
C LEU A 243 -20.50 15.48 17.52
N GLY A 244 -21.29 15.43 18.60
CA GLY A 244 -22.15 16.55 19.04
C GLY A 244 -23.51 16.65 18.33
N HIS A 245 -23.86 15.67 17.49
CA HIS A 245 -25.20 15.49 16.93
C HIS A 245 -25.99 14.48 17.76
N ARG A 246 -27.22 14.85 18.19
CA ARG A 246 -28.03 14.01 19.09
C ARG A 246 -28.58 12.77 18.42
N ASN A 247 -28.88 12.86 17.11
CA ASN A 247 -29.42 11.76 16.32
C ASN A 247 -28.57 11.60 15.07
N PHE A 248 -27.82 10.50 15.02
CA PHE A 248 -26.95 10.18 13.90
C PHE A 248 -27.30 8.80 13.35
N LYS A 249 -27.54 8.71 12.03
CA LYS A 249 -27.86 7.44 11.38
C LYS A 249 -26.90 7.17 10.24
N LEU A 250 -26.37 5.96 10.22
CA LEU A 250 -25.59 5.43 9.10
C LEU A 250 -26.45 4.44 8.34
N ILE A 251 -26.70 4.73 7.06
CA ILE A 251 -27.65 3.99 6.23
C ILE A 251 -26.93 3.40 5.04
N PHE A 252 -27.04 2.08 4.87
CA PHE A 252 -26.58 1.39 3.68
C PHE A 252 -27.78 1.06 2.80
N ALA A 253 -27.79 1.58 1.58
CA ALA A 253 -28.78 1.26 0.56
C ALA A 253 -28.15 0.30 -0.47
N MET A 254 -28.76 -0.87 -0.64
CA MET A 254 -28.33 -1.91 -1.56
C MET A 254 -29.47 -2.30 -2.48
N SER A 255 -29.13 -2.67 -3.71
CA SER A 255 -30.07 -3.26 -4.65
C SER A 255 -29.50 -4.52 -5.29
N GLN A 256 -30.38 -5.39 -5.77
CA GLN A 256 -30.03 -6.60 -6.48
C GLN A 256 -30.75 -6.66 -7.81
N ARG A 257 -30.02 -6.97 -8.89
CA ARG A 257 -30.58 -7.14 -10.24
C ARG A 257 -29.92 -8.28 -11.00
N HIS A 258 -30.66 -8.84 -11.96
CA HIS A 258 -30.14 -9.85 -12.87
C HIS A 258 -29.43 -9.17 -14.05
N TYR A 259 -28.19 -9.57 -14.32
CA TYR A 259 -27.41 -9.08 -15.45
C TYR A 259 -27.31 -10.18 -16.51
N SER A 260 -27.94 -9.93 -17.67
CA SER A 260 -28.02 -10.89 -18.79
C SER A 260 -26.65 -11.38 -19.27
N VAL A 261 -25.66 -10.49 -19.34
CA VAL A 261 -24.28 -10.81 -19.77
C VAL A 261 -23.62 -11.88 -18.88
N SER A 262 -23.88 -11.82 -17.57
CA SER A 262 -23.32 -12.77 -16.61
C SER A 262 -24.25 -13.94 -16.30
N ALA A 263 -25.50 -13.89 -16.78
CA ALA A 263 -26.60 -14.78 -16.40
C ALA A 263 -26.76 -14.97 -14.88
N ARG A 264 -26.38 -13.97 -14.07
CA ARG A 264 -26.36 -14.03 -12.60
C ARG A 264 -26.99 -12.80 -11.97
N ARG A 265 -27.46 -12.95 -10.73
CA ARG A 265 -27.91 -11.83 -9.90
C ARG A 265 -26.70 -11.24 -9.19
N TRP A 266 -26.60 -9.92 -9.23
CA TRP A 266 -25.56 -9.19 -8.52
C TRP A 266 -26.22 -8.20 -7.60
N PHE A 267 -25.69 -8.08 -6.39
CA PHE A 267 -26.04 -7.00 -5.50
C PHE A 267 -24.99 -5.89 -5.60
N THR A 268 -25.45 -4.65 -5.52
CA THR A 268 -24.64 -3.45 -5.50
C THR A 268 -24.97 -2.66 -4.24
N MET A 269 -23.96 -2.09 -3.60
CA MET A 269 -24.19 -1.05 -2.62
C MET A 269 -24.40 0.26 -3.36
N ASP A 270 -25.65 0.65 -3.51
CA ASP A 270 -26.00 1.83 -4.27
C ASP A 270 -25.42 3.06 -3.59
N GLN A 271 -25.71 3.21 -2.29
CA GLN A 271 -25.39 4.43 -1.54
C GLN A 271 -25.14 4.15 -0.06
N VAL A 272 -24.25 4.95 0.53
CA VAL A 272 -24.05 5.06 1.97
C VAL A 272 -24.46 6.47 2.39
N GLU A 273 -25.46 6.60 3.26
CA GLU A 273 -25.98 7.88 3.71
C GLU A 273 -25.65 8.10 5.19
N LEU A 274 -25.19 9.31 5.53
CA LEU A 274 -25.13 9.80 6.90
C LEU A 274 -26.28 10.78 7.10
N GLU A 275 -27.19 10.48 8.01
CA GLU A 275 -28.27 11.38 8.42
C GLU A 275 -27.93 11.96 9.79
N TYR A 276 -27.76 13.28 9.88
CA TYR A 276 -27.43 14.00 11.11
C TYR A 276 -28.27 15.28 11.19
N ASP A 277 -28.94 15.50 12.33
CA ASP A 277 -29.78 16.69 12.59
C ASP A 277 -30.73 17.09 11.42
N GLY A 278 -31.29 16.10 10.72
CA GLY A 278 -32.19 16.29 9.58
C GLY A 278 -31.52 16.53 8.22
N THR A 279 -30.19 16.63 8.18
CA THR A 279 -29.39 16.73 6.95
C THR A 279 -28.89 15.35 6.52
N LYS A 280 -28.77 15.11 5.20
CA LYS A 280 -28.28 13.85 4.63
C LYS A 280 -27.04 14.09 3.79
N ALA A 281 -25.95 13.43 4.13
CA ALA A 281 -24.75 13.31 3.32
C ALA A 281 -24.76 11.96 2.61
N THR A 282 -24.76 11.97 1.27
CA THR A 282 -24.88 10.75 0.46
C THR A 282 -23.60 10.44 -0.30
N PHE A 283 -23.07 9.25 -0.08
CA PHE A 283 -21.95 8.69 -0.83
C PHE A 283 -22.44 7.61 -1.79
N ASN A 284 -21.96 7.62 -3.03
CA ASN A 284 -22.24 6.62 -4.04
C ASN A 284 -21.19 5.50 -3.98
N GLY A 285 -21.64 4.26 -3.77
CA GLY A 285 -20.81 3.06 -3.73
C GLY A 285 -21.03 2.12 -4.93
N SER A 286 -21.97 2.43 -5.82
CA SER A 286 -22.49 1.49 -6.84
C SER A 286 -21.44 0.98 -7.85
N ARG A 287 -20.31 1.68 -7.99
CA ARG A 287 -19.23 1.33 -8.91
C ARG A 287 -18.14 0.46 -8.29
N SER A 288 -17.95 0.55 -6.98
CA SER A 288 -16.81 0.00 -6.24
C SER A 288 -17.20 -1.19 -5.37
N ILE A 289 -18.45 -1.20 -4.86
CA ILE A 289 -18.95 -2.18 -3.91
C ILE A 289 -20.07 -2.99 -4.57
N TYR A 290 -19.71 -4.14 -5.11
CA TYR A 290 -20.63 -5.06 -5.77
C TYR A 290 -20.13 -6.50 -5.65
N ALA A 291 -21.06 -7.45 -5.58
CA ALA A 291 -20.73 -8.87 -5.61
C ALA A 291 -21.92 -9.69 -6.15
N PRO A 292 -21.69 -10.93 -6.61
CA PRO A 292 -22.77 -11.86 -6.91
C PRO A 292 -23.67 -12.04 -5.69
N ALA A 293 -24.97 -12.18 -5.91
CA ALA A 293 -25.96 -12.31 -4.84
C ALA A 293 -25.67 -13.46 -3.88
N GLU A 294 -25.02 -14.53 -4.35
CA GLU A 294 -24.68 -15.70 -3.55
C GLU A 294 -23.46 -15.47 -2.63
N TYR A 295 -22.68 -14.42 -2.86
CA TYR A 295 -21.42 -14.12 -2.17
C TYR A 295 -21.55 -12.92 -1.24
N SER A 296 -20.61 -12.80 -0.32
CA SER A 296 -20.41 -11.56 0.45
C SER A 296 -19.38 -10.68 -0.25
N TYR A 297 -19.47 -9.37 -0.10
CA TYR A 297 -18.40 -8.46 -0.54
C TYR A 297 -17.44 -8.25 0.62
N ARG A 298 -16.13 -8.33 0.38
CA ARG A 298 -15.08 -8.07 1.38
C ARG A 298 -14.04 -7.09 0.83
N CYS A 299 -13.57 -6.16 1.64
CA CYS A 299 -12.49 -5.27 1.29
C CYS A 299 -11.68 -4.87 2.51
N ASP A 300 -10.37 -4.72 2.34
CA ASP A 300 -9.47 -4.32 3.41
C ASP A 300 -9.78 -2.90 3.92
N ALA A 301 -10.04 -1.97 3.00
CA ALA A 301 -10.39 -0.61 3.33
C ALA A 301 -11.49 -0.08 2.40
N VAL A 302 -12.56 0.47 2.98
CA VAL A 302 -13.60 1.22 2.26
C VAL A 302 -13.66 2.61 2.85
N SER A 303 -13.22 3.61 2.10
CA SER A 303 -13.17 4.99 2.57
C SER A 303 -13.82 5.96 1.58
N SER A 304 -14.18 7.15 2.07
CA SER A 304 -14.55 8.30 1.22
C SER A 304 -13.39 9.28 0.97
N PHE A 305 -12.21 9.01 1.55
CA PHE A 305 -11.00 9.82 1.40
C PHE A 305 -9.78 8.91 1.23
N ARG A 306 -8.72 9.39 0.56
CA ARG A 306 -7.49 8.61 0.28
C ARG A 306 -7.78 7.25 -0.36
N TRP A 307 -7.82 7.22 -1.69
CA TRP A 307 -8.29 6.07 -2.50
C TRP A 307 -9.78 5.76 -2.28
N PRO A 308 -10.66 6.74 -2.51
CA PRO A 308 -12.07 6.62 -2.16
C PRO A 308 -12.75 5.50 -2.96
N SER A 309 -13.49 4.65 -2.24
CA SER A 309 -14.50 3.75 -2.81
C SER A 309 -15.90 4.34 -2.70
N LEU A 310 -16.07 5.35 -1.85
CA LEU A 310 -17.33 6.06 -1.61
C LEU A 310 -17.21 7.49 -2.13
N PHE A 311 -18.01 7.84 -3.15
CA PHE A 311 -17.88 9.12 -3.84
C PHE A 311 -19.07 10.05 -3.55
N PRO A 312 -18.86 11.32 -3.17
CA PRO A 312 -19.95 12.28 -3.07
C PRO A 312 -20.58 12.51 -4.46
N ARG A 313 -21.88 12.81 -4.51
CA ARG A 313 -22.58 13.00 -5.80
C ARG A 313 -22.16 14.29 -6.51
N SER A 314 -21.83 15.32 -5.75
CA SER A 314 -21.47 16.65 -6.27
C SER A 314 -20.51 17.36 -5.31
N ALA A 315 -19.75 18.34 -5.81
CA ALA A 315 -18.86 19.17 -5.00
C ALA A 315 -19.59 20.07 -3.97
N LYS A 316 -20.90 20.29 -4.16
CA LYS A 316 -21.75 21.04 -3.21
C LYS A 316 -22.49 20.13 -2.20
N ASP A 317 -22.28 18.82 -2.29
CA ASP A 317 -22.93 17.86 -1.42
C ASP A 317 -22.40 18.02 0.02
N PRO A 318 -23.27 18.02 1.06
CA PRO A 318 -22.82 17.95 2.45
C PRO A 318 -21.87 16.78 2.72
N ALA A 319 -21.90 15.72 1.91
CA ALA A 319 -20.94 14.61 1.97
C ALA A 319 -19.46 15.03 1.89
N ASN A 320 -19.13 16.18 1.27
CA ASN A 320 -17.73 16.65 1.21
C ASN A 320 -17.18 17.14 2.57
N GLN A 321 -18.07 17.46 3.51
CA GLN A 321 -17.69 17.83 4.88
C GLN A 321 -17.48 16.60 5.77
N TRP A 322 -17.79 15.41 5.25
CA TRP A 322 -17.75 14.15 5.98
C TRP A 322 -16.74 13.19 5.38
N ARG A 323 -16.11 12.42 6.24
CA ARG A 323 -15.23 11.32 5.90
C ARG A 323 -15.71 10.07 6.61
N VAL A 324 -15.80 8.98 5.88
CA VAL A 324 -16.17 7.66 6.40
C VAL A 324 -15.04 6.71 6.06
N SER A 325 -14.64 5.89 7.03
CA SER A 325 -13.66 4.83 6.85
C SER A 325 -14.15 3.54 7.49
N PHE A 326 -14.07 2.46 6.72
CA PHE A 326 -14.25 1.10 7.22
C PHE A 326 -12.96 0.31 7.02
N GLU A 327 -12.53 -0.39 8.05
CA GLU A 327 -11.42 -1.35 8.02
C GLU A 327 -11.96 -2.78 8.06
N ASP A 328 -11.35 -3.68 7.30
CA ASP A 328 -11.78 -5.07 7.07
C ASP A 328 -13.30 -5.22 6.87
N PHE A 329 -13.83 -4.45 5.92
CA PHE A 329 -15.25 -4.36 5.64
C PHE A 329 -15.76 -5.62 4.94
N GLN A 330 -16.82 -6.23 5.48
CA GLN A 330 -17.54 -7.33 4.85
C GLN A 330 -19.05 -7.18 4.98
N ILE A 331 -19.77 -7.25 3.84
CA ILE A 331 -21.22 -7.10 3.80
C ILE A 331 -21.87 -8.11 2.86
N GLN A 332 -23.06 -8.58 3.22
CA GLN A 332 -23.90 -9.43 2.39
C GLN A 332 -25.37 -9.07 2.58
N GLY A 333 -26.10 -8.96 1.47
CA GLY A 333 -27.54 -8.71 1.48
C GLY A 333 -28.30 -9.77 0.68
N PHE A 334 -29.62 -9.84 0.89
CA PHE A 334 -30.60 -10.64 0.15
C PHE A 334 -30.52 -12.15 0.37
N ASN A 335 -29.43 -12.80 -0.06
CA ASN A 335 -29.30 -14.25 -0.09
C ASN A 335 -28.36 -14.73 1.00
N VAL A 336 -28.76 -14.50 2.25
CA VAL A 336 -28.03 -14.95 3.43
C VAL A 336 -28.58 -16.31 3.85
N SER A 337 -27.77 -17.36 3.69
CA SER A 337 -28.11 -18.72 4.11
C SER A 337 -27.49 -19.00 5.49
N GLY A 338 -28.34 -19.15 6.50
CA GLY A 338 -27.90 -19.28 7.90
C GLY A 338 -27.50 -17.94 8.53
N GLN A 339 -26.77 -17.98 9.64
CA GLN A 339 -26.30 -16.77 10.34
C GLN A 339 -24.87 -16.37 9.94
N ASP A 340 -24.39 -16.86 8.79
CA ASP A 340 -23.01 -16.75 8.35
C ASP A 340 -22.86 -16.07 6.99
N PHE A 341 -21.66 -15.52 6.75
CA PHE A 341 -21.32 -14.97 5.45
C PHE A 341 -21.06 -16.11 4.48
N SER A 342 -21.58 -15.98 3.28
CA SER A 342 -21.17 -16.76 2.13
C SER A 342 -19.73 -16.44 1.73
N TYR A 343 -19.21 -17.19 0.77
CA TYR A 343 -17.88 -16.96 0.18
C TYR A 343 -17.66 -15.47 -0.14
N ALA A 344 -16.49 -14.95 0.24
CA ALA A 344 -16.15 -13.54 0.08
C ALA A 344 -15.65 -13.25 -1.35
N SER A 345 -16.23 -12.23 -1.95
CA SER A 345 -15.78 -11.57 -3.17
C SER A 345 -14.97 -10.35 -2.77
N ASP A 346 -13.66 -10.44 -2.89
CA ASP A 346 -12.76 -9.35 -2.54
C ASP A 346 -12.83 -8.18 -3.53
N CYS A 347 -12.61 -6.97 -3.03
CA CYS A 347 -12.58 -5.74 -3.83
C CYS A 347 -11.39 -5.61 -4.79
N ALA A 348 -10.33 -6.40 -4.56
CA ALA A 348 -9.15 -6.44 -5.43
C ALA A 348 -9.21 -7.63 -6.39
N GLY A 349 -9.02 -7.35 -7.67
CA GLY A 349 -8.73 -8.38 -8.67
C GLY A 349 -7.31 -8.92 -8.50
N PHE A 350 -7.05 -10.12 -9.02
CA PHE A 350 -5.70 -10.72 -9.00
C PHE A 350 -4.64 -9.84 -9.68
N PHE A 351 -5.04 -9.13 -10.73
CA PHE A 351 -4.19 -8.24 -11.48
C PHE A 351 -4.93 -6.94 -11.74
N THR A 352 -4.24 -5.82 -11.53
CA THR A 352 -4.75 -4.50 -11.89
C THR A 352 -4.68 -4.32 -13.42
N PRO A 353 -5.46 -3.38 -13.99
CA PRO A 353 -5.36 -3.07 -15.43
C PRO A 353 -3.92 -2.72 -15.85
N GLY A 354 -3.17 -2.01 -15.00
CA GLY A 354 -1.77 -1.67 -15.27
C GLY A 354 -0.86 -2.89 -15.35
N ILE A 355 -1.02 -3.85 -14.44
CA ILE A 355 -0.24 -5.11 -14.48
C ILE A 355 -0.59 -5.91 -15.73
N TRP A 356 -1.86 -5.96 -16.13
CA TRP A 356 -2.29 -6.64 -17.36
C TRP A 356 -1.64 -6.03 -18.61
N MET A 357 -1.67 -4.69 -18.73
CA MET A 357 -1.03 -4.00 -19.85
C MET A 357 0.48 -4.24 -19.87
N GLY A 358 1.14 -4.15 -18.71
CA GLY A 358 2.58 -4.41 -18.58
C GLY A 358 2.97 -5.85 -18.93
N LEU A 359 2.23 -6.82 -18.40
CA LEU A 359 2.46 -8.24 -18.68
C LEU A 359 2.28 -8.54 -20.16
N MET A 360 1.21 -8.04 -20.78
CA MET A 360 0.95 -8.27 -22.20
C MET A 360 2.03 -7.65 -23.10
N SER A 361 2.45 -6.42 -22.81
CA SER A 361 3.53 -5.75 -23.54
C SER A 361 4.88 -6.44 -23.35
N SER A 362 5.21 -6.85 -22.11
CA SER A 362 6.46 -7.56 -21.83
C SER A 362 6.52 -8.91 -22.56
N LEU A 363 5.41 -9.65 -22.58
CA LEU A 363 5.31 -10.93 -23.26
C LEU A 363 5.53 -10.76 -24.77
N LEU A 364 4.93 -9.72 -25.36
CA LEU A 364 5.13 -9.41 -26.78
C LEU A 364 6.60 -9.06 -27.09
N MET A 365 7.25 -8.23 -26.26
CA MET A 365 8.66 -7.88 -26.45
C MET A 365 9.58 -9.10 -26.31
N VAL A 366 9.30 -9.98 -25.34
CA VAL A 366 10.03 -11.25 -25.18
C VAL A 366 9.85 -12.15 -26.39
N LEU A 367 8.65 -12.24 -26.97
CA LEU A 367 8.40 -13.01 -28.19
C LEU A 367 9.20 -12.47 -29.39
N VAL A 368 9.25 -11.15 -29.57
CA VAL A 368 10.04 -10.53 -30.65
C VAL A 368 11.54 -10.77 -30.43
N LEU A 369 12.03 -10.62 -29.20
CA LEU A 369 13.43 -10.81 -28.87
C LEU A 369 13.87 -12.27 -29.02
N THR A 370 13.06 -13.21 -28.56
CA THR A 370 13.33 -14.66 -28.72
C THR A 370 13.34 -15.07 -30.19
N TYR A 371 12.42 -14.53 -31.00
CA TYR A 371 12.43 -14.74 -32.45
C TYR A 371 13.69 -14.17 -33.11
N GLY A 372 14.09 -12.95 -32.75
CA GLY A 372 15.32 -12.32 -33.25
C GLY A 372 16.57 -13.13 -32.87
N LEU A 373 16.67 -13.57 -31.62
CA LEU A 373 17.78 -14.39 -31.14
C LEU A 373 17.81 -15.76 -31.84
N HIS A 374 16.65 -16.38 -32.04
CA HIS A 374 16.53 -17.63 -32.79
C HIS A 374 17.05 -17.48 -34.23
N MET A 375 16.74 -16.38 -34.91
CA MET A 375 17.27 -16.10 -36.25
C MET A 375 18.79 -15.90 -36.26
N ILE A 376 19.34 -15.20 -35.27
CA ILE A 376 20.79 -15.01 -35.14
C ILE A 376 21.50 -16.35 -34.88
N MET A 377 20.96 -17.20 -34.01
CA MET A 377 21.51 -18.54 -33.75
C MET A 377 21.53 -19.45 -34.99
N GLN A 378 20.68 -19.19 -35.98
CA GLN A 378 20.63 -19.96 -37.23
C GLN A 378 21.57 -19.44 -38.32
N LEU A 379 22.29 -18.33 -38.08
CA LEU A 379 23.32 -17.85 -39.02
C LEU A 379 24.47 -18.87 -39.11
N ARG A 380 24.48 -19.62 -40.20
CA ARG A 380 25.61 -20.48 -40.56
C ARG A 380 26.65 -19.65 -41.30
N THR A 381 27.89 -19.68 -40.83
CA THR A 381 29.02 -19.12 -41.58
C THR A 381 29.22 -19.93 -42.86
N MET A 382 29.54 -19.25 -43.96
CA MET A 382 29.80 -19.89 -45.24
C MET A 382 31.00 -20.83 -45.07
N ASP A 383 30.79 -22.11 -45.33
CA ASP A 383 31.87 -23.11 -45.31
C ASP A 383 32.64 -23.03 -46.62
N ARG A 384 33.46 -21.98 -46.77
CA ARG A 384 34.36 -21.86 -47.92
C ARG A 384 35.48 -20.87 -47.65
N PHE A 385 36.56 -21.40 -47.08
CA PHE A 385 37.86 -21.06 -47.61
C PHE A 385 38.19 -22.18 -48.60
N ASP A 386 38.34 -21.82 -49.88
CA ASP A 386 38.86 -22.74 -50.90
C ASP A 386 40.15 -23.36 -50.35
N ASP A 387 40.09 -24.66 -50.05
CA ASP A 387 41.26 -25.43 -49.64
C ASP A 387 42.25 -25.38 -50.81
N PRO A 388 43.47 -24.82 -50.66
CA PRO A 388 44.45 -24.73 -51.74
C PRO A 388 44.91 -26.10 -52.27
N LYS A 389 44.42 -27.20 -51.67
CA LYS A 389 44.60 -28.59 -52.14
C LYS A 389 43.36 -29.20 -52.82
N GLY A 390 42.24 -28.47 -52.90
CA GLY A 390 41.02 -28.91 -53.58
C GLY A 390 41.16 -28.83 -55.11
N PRO A 391 40.51 -29.72 -55.89
CA PRO A 391 40.64 -29.73 -57.36
C PRO A 391 40.12 -28.41 -57.96
N ALA A 392 40.95 -27.76 -58.78
CA ALA A 392 40.55 -26.55 -59.49
C ALA A 392 39.44 -26.86 -60.52
N ILE A 393 38.43 -25.99 -60.58
CA ILE A 393 37.32 -26.09 -61.53
C ILE A 393 37.87 -25.98 -62.96
N SER A 394 37.75 -27.05 -63.74
CA SER A 394 38.12 -27.06 -65.16
C SER A 394 37.04 -26.39 -65.99
N VAL A 395 37.38 -25.27 -66.63
CA VAL A 395 36.52 -24.60 -67.61
C VAL A 395 36.65 -25.33 -68.95
N PRO A 396 35.56 -25.82 -69.57
CA PRO A 396 35.66 -26.46 -70.88
C PRO A 396 35.85 -25.39 -71.95
N LEU A 397 36.95 -25.49 -72.69
CA LEU A 397 37.16 -24.77 -73.94
C LEU A 397 36.41 -25.52 -75.04
N THR A 398 35.35 -24.92 -75.57
CA THR A 398 34.70 -25.37 -76.81
C THR A 398 35.45 -24.79 -78.00
N GLU A 399 35.87 -25.66 -78.91
CA GLU A 399 36.32 -25.33 -80.27
C GLU A 399 35.22 -24.66 -81.10
#